data_AF-A0A920TF72-F1
#
_entry.id   AF-A0A920TF72-F1
#
_cell.length_a   1.000
_cell.length_b   1.000
_cell.length_c   1.000
_cell.angle_alpha   90.00
_cell.angle_beta   90.00
_cell.angle_gamma   90.00
#
_symmetry.space_group_name_H-M   'P 1'
#
loop_
_entity.id
_entity.type
_entity.pdbx_description
1 polymer ?
#
loop_
_entity_poly.entity_id
_entity_poly.type
_entity_poly.pdbx_seq_one_letter_code
_entity_poly.pdbx_strand_id
1 'polypeptide(L)' 'MFRRYGVGNFRDLLLRVAQDPAMLVFLDAGENVKGDPNENFAREILELFSLGIGNYTEHDIREAARSFTGWTKMV' A
#
# COMPACT_ATOMS: atom_id res chain seq x y z
N MET A 1 -6.37 -2.57 14.24
CA MET A 1 -4.93 -2.59 13.90
C MET A 1 -4.17 -1.42 14.54
N PHE A 2 -4.52 -0.16 14.27
CA PHE A 2 -3.79 1.03 14.78
C PHE A 2 -3.62 1.11 16.31
N ARG A 3 -4.64 0.79 17.11
CA ARG A 3 -4.52 0.79 18.59
C ARG A 3 -3.45 -0.17 19.13
N ARG A 4 -3.13 -1.23 18.39
CA ARG A 4 -2.21 -2.30 18.81
C ARG A 4 -0.80 -2.11 18.28
N TYR A 5 -0.64 -1.49 17.11
CA TYR A 5 0.65 -1.37 16.41
C TYR A 5 1.10 0.09 16.20
N GLY A 6 0.25 1.07 16.51
CA GLY A 6 0.51 2.49 16.21
C GLY A 6 1.70 3.10 16.95
N VAL A 7 2.08 2.53 18.10
CA VAL A 7 3.29 2.92 18.86
C VAL A 7 4.43 1.91 18.71
N GLY A 8 4.25 0.90 17.85
CA GLY A 8 5.20 -0.18 17.62
C GLY A 8 6.13 0.09 16.45
N ASN A 9 6.67 -0.98 15.86
CA ASN A 9 7.55 -0.88 14.71
C ASN A 9 6.78 -0.36 13.47
N PHE A 10 7.29 0.70 12.85
CA PHE A 10 6.70 1.31 11.67
C PHE A 10 6.56 0.33 10.49
N ARG A 11 7.55 -0.54 10.27
CA ARG A 11 7.49 -1.59 9.24
C ARG A 11 6.30 -2.51 9.47
N ASP A 12 6.10 -2.95 10.71
CA ASP A 12 4.99 -3.84 11.05
C ASP A 12 3.65 -3.14 10.88
N LEU A 13 3.56 -1.87 11.28
CA LEU A 13 2.37 -1.06 11.06
C LEU A 13 2.07 -0.94 9.57
N LEU A 14 3.05 -0.55 8.75
CA LEU A 14 2.90 -0.35 7.31
C LEU A 14 2.49 -1.66 6.60
N LEU A 15 3.12 -2.80 6.94
CA LEU A 15 2.74 -4.10 6.40
C LEU A 15 1.30 -4.47 6.76
N ARG A 16 0.86 -4.16 7.98
CA ARG A 16 -0.51 -4.42 8.43
C ARG A 16 -1.50 -3.51 7.73
N VAL A 17 -1.14 -2.25 7.43
CA VAL A 17 -2.01 -1.33 6.66
C VAL A 17 -2.20 -1.91 5.26
N ALA A 18 -1.10 -2.31 4.61
CA ALA A 18 -1.13 -2.84 3.26
C ALA A 18 -1.92 -4.16 3.12
N GLN A 19 -2.12 -4.90 4.22
CA GLN A 19 -2.85 -6.18 4.24
C GLN A 19 -4.29 -6.09 4.75
N ASP A 20 -4.67 -4.97 5.37
CA ASP A 20 -5.97 -4.87 6.02
C ASP A 20 -7.07 -4.77 4.95
N PRO A 21 -8.10 -5.64 4.95
CA PRO A 21 -9.15 -5.60 3.94
C PRO A 21 -9.89 -4.26 3.87
N ALA A 22 -10.06 -3.56 4.98
CA ALA A 22 -10.68 -2.24 4.98
C ALA A 22 -9.77 -1.18 4.35
N MET A 23 -8.44 -1.34 4.48
CA MET A 23 -7.48 -0.47 3.81
C MET A 23 -7.38 -0.75 2.32
N LEU A 24 -7.44 -2.02 1.90
CA LEU A 24 -7.53 -2.38 0.49
C LEU A 24 -8.77 -1.74 -0.16
N VAL A 25 -9.92 -1.78 0.51
CA VAL A 25 -11.15 -1.11 0.04
C VAL A 25 -11.02 0.41 0.08
N PHE A 26 -10.41 0.99 1.11
CA PHE A 26 -10.21 2.44 1.23
C PHE A 26 -9.28 3.00 0.14
N LEU A 27 -8.19 2.28 -0.15
CA LEU A 27 -7.23 2.61 -1.21
C LEU A 27 -7.76 2.24 -2.62
N ASP A 28 -8.90 1.56 -2.68
CA ASP A 28 -9.68 1.23 -3.89
C ASP A 28 -11.00 2.05 -3.93
N ALA A 29 -11.21 3.01 -3.02
CA ALA A 29 -12.46 3.78 -2.93
C ALA A 29 -12.47 5.05 -3.82
N GLY A 30 -11.39 5.33 -4.54
CA GLY A 30 -11.20 6.55 -5.33
C GLY A 30 -11.51 6.37 -6.81
N GLU A 31 -10.64 5.69 -7.56
CA GLU A 31 -10.84 5.36 -8.97
C GLU A 31 -9.88 4.23 -9.35
N ASN A 32 -10.40 3.03 -9.65
CA ASN A 32 -9.57 1.96 -10.21
C ASN A 32 -9.86 1.80 -11.70
N VAL A 33 -8.94 2.29 -12.54
CA VAL A 33 -8.89 1.91 -13.95
C VAL A 33 -8.41 0.47 -14.02
N LYS A 34 -9.34 -0.40 -14.36
CA LYS A 34 -9.22 -1.86 -14.43
C LYS A 34 -8.21 -2.26 -15.52
N GLY A 35 -7.00 -2.73 -15.16
CA GLY A 35 -6.15 -3.42 -16.14
C GLY A 35 -4.67 -3.63 -15.85
N ASP A 36 -4.04 -2.83 -14.99
CA ASP A 36 -2.57 -2.79 -14.84
C ASP A 36 -2.09 -3.23 -13.44
N PRO A 37 -0.79 -3.54 -13.25
CA PRO A 37 -0.20 -3.72 -11.92
C PRO A 37 -0.67 -2.59 -11.01
N ASN A 38 -1.05 -2.88 -9.75
CA ASN A 38 -1.73 -1.93 -8.88
C ASN A 38 -0.76 -0.84 -8.35
N GLU A 39 -0.17 -0.09 -9.28
CA GLU A 39 0.68 1.07 -9.09
C GLU A 39 -0.08 2.18 -8.36
N ASN A 40 -1.42 2.23 -8.49
CA ASN A 40 -2.22 3.16 -7.71
C ASN A 40 -2.19 2.81 -6.22
N PHE A 41 -2.45 1.55 -5.85
CA PHE A 41 -2.30 1.11 -4.46
C PHE A 41 -0.88 1.33 -3.93
N ALA A 42 0.14 1.04 -4.74
CA ALA A 42 1.52 1.29 -4.37
C ALA A 42 1.79 2.78 -4.14
N ARG A 43 1.30 3.66 -5.01
CA ARG A 43 1.39 5.11 -4.89
C ARG A 43 0.72 5.60 -3.62
N GLU A 44 -0.52 5.19 -3.35
CA GLU A 44 -1.26 5.67 -2.18
C GLU A 44 -0.65 5.20 -0.86
N ILE A 45 -0.07 3.99 -0.81
CA ILE A 45 0.71 3.52 0.35
C ILE A 45 1.99 4.37 0.53
N LEU A 46 2.65 4.74 -0.57
CA LEU A 46 3.82 5.62 -0.53
C LEU A 46 3.45 7.04 -0.06
N GLU A 47 2.33 7.58 -0.55
CA GLU A 47 1.86 8.94 -0.26
C GLU A 47 1.26 9.10 1.12
N LEU A 48 0.35 8.22 1.51
CA LEU A 48 -0.51 8.42 2.69
C LEU A 48 0.07 7.80 3.95
N PHE A 49 0.88 6.74 3.81
CA PHE A 49 1.29 5.91 4.93
C PHE A 49 2.80 5.75 5.09
N SER A 50 3.63 6.29 4.19
CA SER A 50 5.09 6.19 4.31
C SER A 50 5.87 7.44 3.93
N LEU A 51 6.34 7.56 2.68
CA LEU A 51 7.30 8.58 2.26
C LEU A 51 6.66 9.97 2.12
N GLY A 52 5.36 10.03 1.81
CA GLY A 52 4.67 11.29 1.55
C GLY A 52 4.84 11.77 0.11
N ILE A 53 3.98 12.72 -0.28
CA ILE A 53 3.94 13.29 -1.63
C ILE A 53 5.29 13.93 -1.98
N GLY A 54 5.83 13.58 -3.15
CA GLY A 54 7.08 14.15 -3.68
C GLY A 54 8.37 13.54 -3.15
N ASN A 55 8.29 12.52 -2.27
CA ASN A 55 9.46 11.86 -1.67
C ASN A 55 9.74 10.46 -2.26
N TYR A 56 9.09 10.12 -3.37
CA TYR A 56 9.25 8.84 -4.06
C TYR A 56 9.19 9.07 -5.57
N THR A 57 9.75 8.15 -6.33
CA THR A 57 9.82 8.21 -7.79
C THR A 57 8.87 7.22 -8.44
N GLU A 58 8.63 7.37 -9.74
CA GLU A 58 7.85 6.38 -10.50
C GLU A 58 8.51 4.99 -10.52
N HIS A 59 9.84 4.93 -10.39
CA HIS A 59 10.54 3.67 -10.20
C HIS A 59 10.14 3.00 -8.89
N ASP A 60 10.06 3.77 -7.80
CA ASP A 60 9.64 3.25 -6.49
C ASP A 60 8.19 2.75 -6.51
N ILE A 61 7.29 3.43 -7.24
CA ILE A 61 5.91 2.96 -7.46
C ILE A 61 5.91 1.59 -8.13
N ARG A 62 6.69 1.41 -9.19
CA ARG A 62 6.76 0.14 -9.95
C ARG A 62 7.33 -0.99 -9.10
N GLU A 63 8.39 -0.74 -8.34
CA GLU A 63 8.99 -1.75 -7.47
C GLU A 63 8.08 -2.09 -6.28
N ALA A 64 7.38 -1.10 -5.71
CA ALA A 64 6.36 -1.34 -4.69
C ALA A 64 5.18 -2.14 -5.25
N ALA A 65 4.65 -1.78 -6.42
CA ALA A 65 3.58 -2.53 -7.09
C ALA A 65 3.99 -3.99 -7.36
N ARG A 66 5.21 -4.22 -7.85
CA ARG A 66 5.78 -5.57 -8.01
C ARG A 66 5.80 -6.34 -6.69
N SER A 67 6.23 -5.70 -5.60
CA SER A 67 6.25 -6.33 -4.27
C SER A 67 4.84 -6.76 -3.79
N PHE A 68 3.79 -6.05 -4.21
CA PHE A 68 2.40 -6.38 -3.86
C PHE A 68 1.77 -7.45 -4.75
N THR A 69 2.18 -7.59 -6.02
CA THR A 69 1.68 -8.65 -6.92
C THR A 69 1.96 -10.08 -6.44
N GLY A 70 2.91 -10.27 -5.52
CA GLY A 70 3.21 -11.56 -4.88
C GLY A 70 2.25 -11.97 -3.76
N TRP A 71 1.38 -11.08 -3.28
CA TRP A 71 0.49 -11.33 -2.14
C TRP A 71 -0.78 -12.12 -2.52
N THR A 72 -1.08 -12.26 -3.82
CA THR A 72 -2.31 -12.86 -4.34
C THR A 72 -2.35 -14.41 -4.28
N LYS A 73 -1.49 -15.06 -3.50
CA LYS A 73 -1.46 -16.54 -3.39
C LYS A 73 -1.24 -17.12 -1.99
N MET A 74 -1.72 -16.45 -0.95
CA MET A 74 -2.02 -17.11 0.32
C MET A 74 -3.44 -16.74 0.74
N VAL A 75 -4.40 -17.38 0.06
CA VAL A 75 -5.74 -17.64 0.59
C VAL A 75 -5.63 -18.76 1.60
#